data_AF-A0A454AQ35-F1
#
_entry.id   AF-A0A454AQ35-F1
#
_cell.length_a   1.000
_cell.length_b   1.000
_cell.length_c   1.000
_cell.angle_alpha   90.00
_cell.angle_beta   90.00
_cell.angle_gamma   90.00
#
_symmetry.space_group_name_H-M   'P 1'
#
loop_
_entity.id
_entity.type
_entity.pdbx_description
1 polymer ?
#
loop_
_entity_poly.entity_id
_entity_poly.type
_entity_poly.pdbx_seq_one_letter_code
_entity_poly.pdbx_strand_id
1 'polypeptide(L)'
;MKKRLGFLLTTGLLVPAISCSNQSINAQKVMHTHTHNRLSETNKNQNKAKSASENDDKNNSKSVDSKITKDANFQPDKHHLYKESVSQVQNLFPSFKKTSYQIKSLDWYIHPKISEINFYNINGINYVSIDDFLKISDGIIDIDKSYHNVNYQSKFYNLHKKIEWFYKDSIFTINSINKYNSSSDNSLLNKSHSLKFDYQNQQLTLSSYGFLDSILPVESEHNLRFIIQNESLINDTPVVIDLKKYGIKMEMVNGKVLLPFAVLNQLILAESSYQFYFNNDEILIFSFYKLHNPENLEYRKKLSSGKLNKELSKDLKEFQFKFLHFLFDNFYGIKGKDQNWALKLLEKHKSHLLESDEQHYKTVHKIINSLDDLHTKLFMNGYNQIESQYDNLNNEFNDTSRIKKYWKLYFQFRKMASRPTNNFITTTLTPDNKTLIVRFDALINGITDYLSPILDEYKSRGITNVVLDFSNMLGGSLYAVFELMGFLTNKSFHYKLINPQSGSKKVMKIQPKTFKKGFKFFLLTSPITYSSGNLFAGIVKDNKIAKIIGFKAAGGASYLKMSVLPTGNIIVLSSNNVFANKKFDSYENGVTPDIEFPKNNDGSNNYEKLFDASFIQDIVNKN
;
A
#
# COMPACT_ATOMS: atom_id res chain seq x y z
N MET A 1 9.88 -22.38 -18.29
CA MET A 1 9.63 -21.03 -18.86
C MET A 1 9.84 -19.98 -17.77
N LYS A 2 10.85 -19.10 -17.89
CA LYS A 2 11.06 -17.97 -16.97
C LYS A 2 10.99 -16.67 -17.78
N LYS A 3 10.02 -15.79 -17.48
CA LYS A 3 10.03 -14.39 -17.92
C LYS A 3 9.71 -13.52 -16.71
N ARG A 4 10.73 -12.79 -16.23
CA ARG A 4 10.61 -11.86 -15.11
C ARG A 4 9.56 -10.80 -15.46
N LEU A 5 8.64 -10.55 -14.53
CA LEU A 5 7.63 -9.50 -14.65
C LEU A 5 8.25 -8.16 -14.24
N GLY A 6 9.03 -7.56 -15.15
CA GLY A 6 9.72 -6.30 -14.90
C GLY A 6 8.76 -5.12 -14.77
N PHE A 7 8.39 -4.78 -13.53
CA PHE A 7 7.79 -3.48 -13.21
C PHE A 7 8.90 -2.43 -13.20
N LEU A 8 8.86 -1.51 -14.16
CA LEU A 8 9.74 -0.34 -14.20
C LEU A 8 9.29 0.69 -13.15
N LEU A 9 10.08 0.84 -12.09
CA LEU A 9 10.04 1.98 -11.17
C LEU A 9 11.47 2.47 -10.96
N THR A 10 11.75 3.69 -11.40
CA THR A 10 13.04 4.36 -11.17
C THR A 10 13.04 5.05 -9.81
N THR A 11 14.07 4.76 -9.01
CA THR A 11 14.31 5.40 -7.72
C THR A 11 14.86 6.81 -7.90
N GLY A 12 14.11 7.82 -7.44
CA GLY A 12 14.55 9.22 -7.37
C GLY A 12 14.80 9.68 -5.93
N LEU A 13 15.86 9.17 -5.29
CA LEU A 13 16.38 9.77 -4.05
C LEU A 13 17.32 10.91 -4.41
N LEU A 14 16.88 12.15 -4.20
CA LEU A 14 17.75 13.33 -4.32
C LEU A 14 18.57 13.50 -3.04
N VAL A 15 19.88 13.25 -3.14
CA VAL A 15 20.86 13.56 -2.10
C VAL A 15 21.11 15.07 -2.11
N PRO A 16 21.07 15.77 -0.96
CA PRO A 16 21.54 17.15 -0.87
C PRO A 16 23.07 17.15 -0.91
N ALA A 17 23.66 17.57 -2.03
CA ALA A 17 25.08 17.87 -2.09
C ALA A 17 25.36 19.16 -1.30
N ILE A 18 26.19 19.05 -0.27
CA ILE A 18 26.63 20.18 0.56
C ILE A 18 27.54 21.08 -0.29
N SER A 19 27.28 22.38 -0.26
CA SER A 19 28.11 23.39 -0.92
C SER A 19 29.46 23.57 -0.22
N CYS A 20 30.56 23.40 -0.94
CA CYS A 20 31.86 23.95 -0.56
C CYS A 20 32.36 24.91 -1.64
N SER A 21 32.92 26.03 -1.20
CA SER A 21 33.37 27.16 -2.01
C SER A 21 34.72 26.92 -2.70
N ASN A 22 34.90 27.59 -3.83
CA ASN A 22 36.16 27.95 -4.51
C ASN A 22 37.49 27.52 -3.86
N GLN A 23 38.30 26.78 -4.62
CA GLN A 23 39.65 27.23 -4.98
C GLN A 23 40.17 26.54 -6.25
N SER A 24 40.85 27.31 -7.09
CA SER A 24 41.53 26.89 -8.32
C SER A 24 42.91 26.27 -8.04
N ILE A 25 43.40 25.34 -8.89
CA ILE A 25 44.79 25.31 -9.42
C ILE A 25 45.01 24.16 -10.45
N ASN A 26 45.83 24.46 -11.45
CA ASN A 26 46.49 23.70 -12.53
C ASN A 26 46.45 22.15 -12.64
N ALA A 27 45.98 21.70 -13.81
CA ALA A 27 46.69 20.99 -14.90
C ALA A 27 47.82 19.95 -14.68
N GLN A 28 47.74 18.90 -15.53
CA GLN A 28 48.79 17.99 -16.10
C GLN A 28 48.85 16.51 -15.65
N LYS A 29 48.37 15.64 -16.56
CA LYS A 29 49.10 14.53 -17.26
C LYS A 29 49.66 13.33 -16.44
N VAL A 30 49.26 12.10 -16.82
CA VAL A 30 50.11 10.93 -17.24
C VAL A 30 49.25 9.67 -17.52
N MET A 31 49.83 8.66 -18.20
CA MET A 31 49.21 7.56 -18.96
C MET A 31 49.02 6.21 -18.22
N HIS A 32 48.18 5.32 -18.82
CA HIS A 32 48.23 3.82 -18.95
C HIS A 32 48.51 2.94 -17.69
N THR A 33 47.98 1.72 -17.54
CA THR A 33 48.02 0.55 -18.46
C THR A 33 46.86 -0.48 -18.29
N HIS A 34 46.87 -1.51 -19.14
CA HIS A 34 45.87 -2.59 -19.29
C HIS A 34 45.83 -3.67 -18.19
N THR A 35 44.73 -4.42 -18.11
CA THR A 35 44.58 -5.91 -18.28
C THR A 35 43.23 -6.39 -17.71
N HIS A 36 42.65 -7.55 -18.02
CA HIS A 36 42.47 -8.25 -19.31
C HIS A 36 41.22 -9.17 -19.18
N ASN A 37 40.35 -9.25 -20.19
CA ASN A 37 39.20 -10.19 -20.19
C ASN A 37 39.63 -11.59 -20.65
N ARG A 38 39.07 -12.65 -20.03
CA ARG A 38 38.26 -13.74 -20.65
C ARG A 38 38.25 -15.01 -19.80
N LEU A 39 37.11 -15.72 -19.80
CA LEU A 39 37.05 -17.18 -19.91
C LEU A 39 35.67 -17.61 -20.43
N SER A 40 35.63 -18.70 -21.20
CA SER A 40 34.46 -19.15 -21.95
C SER A 40 34.43 -20.68 -22.08
N GLU A 41 33.23 -21.22 -22.31
CA GLU A 41 32.93 -22.52 -22.93
C GLU A 41 33.15 -23.84 -22.15
N THR A 42 32.01 -24.39 -21.69
CA THR A 42 31.47 -25.73 -22.03
C THR A 42 32.41 -26.90 -22.40
N ASN A 43 32.22 -28.07 -21.76
CA ASN A 43 31.47 -29.18 -22.39
C ASN A 43 31.08 -30.35 -21.45
N LYS A 44 30.25 -31.26 -22.00
CA LYS A 44 29.61 -32.44 -21.36
C LYS A 44 30.53 -33.66 -21.22
N ASN A 45 30.20 -34.60 -20.32
CA ASN A 45 29.98 -36.02 -20.71
C ASN A 45 29.21 -36.86 -19.66
N GLN A 46 28.74 -38.05 -20.07
CA GLN A 46 27.80 -38.95 -19.35
C GLN A 46 28.44 -40.29 -18.91
N ASN A 47 27.63 -41.13 -18.23
CA ASN A 47 27.74 -42.61 -18.06
C ASN A 47 28.73 -43.10 -16.98
N LYS A 48 28.58 -44.24 -16.27
CA LYS A 48 27.60 -45.37 -16.16
C LYS A 48 27.96 -46.16 -14.85
N ALA A 49 27.25 -47.13 -14.25
CA ALA A 49 25.90 -47.75 -14.35
C ALA A 49 25.67 -48.70 -13.14
N LYS A 50 24.42 -49.18 -12.91
CA LYS A 50 24.03 -50.40 -12.13
C LYS A 50 24.29 -50.36 -10.60
N SER A 51 23.59 -51.05 -9.69
CA SER A 51 22.36 -51.89 -9.57
C SER A 51 22.34 -52.37 -8.08
N ALA A 52 21.30 -52.92 -7.42
CA ALA A 52 20.04 -53.55 -7.83
C ALA A 52 19.00 -53.58 -6.67
N SER A 53 17.76 -54.01 -6.98
CA SER A 53 16.77 -54.78 -6.15
C SER A 53 16.30 -54.23 -4.78
N GLU A 54 15.01 -53.93 -4.55
CA GLU A 54 13.82 -54.84 -4.43
C GLU A 54 13.81 -55.62 -3.08
N ASN A 55 12.72 -55.81 -2.32
CA ASN A 55 11.26 -55.69 -2.54
C ASN A 55 10.58 -54.96 -1.34
N ASP A 56 9.46 -54.22 -1.49
CA ASP A 56 8.04 -54.68 -1.48
C ASP A 56 7.70 -55.59 -0.27
N ASP A 57 6.64 -55.35 0.53
CA ASP A 57 5.24 -55.40 0.07
C ASP A 57 4.20 -54.65 0.97
N LYS A 58 2.92 -54.68 0.56
CA LYS A 58 1.76 -53.91 1.07
C LYS A 58 0.98 -54.61 2.20
N ASN A 59 0.19 -53.85 3.00
CA ASN A 59 -1.30 -53.83 2.85
C ASN A 59 -2.13 -53.23 4.02
N ASN A 60 -3.21 -52.57 3.60
CA ASN A 60 -4.57 -52.49 4.17
C ASN A 60 -4.95 -51.84 5.52
N SER A 61 -6.11 -51.20 5.42
CA SER A 61 -6.95 -50.57 6.43
C SER A 61 -7.79 -51.55 7.26
N LYS A 62 -8.13 -51.15 8.50
CA LYS A 62 -9.50 -51.17 9.08
C LYS A 62 -9.49 -50.66 10.53
N SER A 63 -10.44 -49.80 10.89
CA SER A 63 -10.94 -49.70 12.26
C SER A 63 -12.42 -49.26 12.23
N VAL A 64 -13.17 -49.67 13.24
CA VAL A 64 -14.64 -49.60 13.32
C VAL A 64 -15.05 -48.91 14.62
N ASP A 65 -16.21 -48.25 14.60
CA ASP A 65 -16.85 -47.61 15.75
C ASP A 65 -17.01 -48.51 16.99
N SER A 66 -17.00 -47.88 18.17
CA SER A 66 -17.89 -48.30 19.26
C SER A 66 -18.34 -47.10 20.12
N LYS A 67 -19.67 -47.03 20.34
CA LYS A 67 -20.34 -46.13 21.31
C LYS A 67 -20.47 -46.84 22.65
N ILE A 68 -20.52 -46.07 23.75
CA ILE A 68 -21.09 -46.34 25.10
C ILE A 68 -20.61 -45.16 25.99
N THR A 69 -21.37 -44.48 26.86
CA THR A 69 -22.75 -44.62 27.38
C THR A 69 -23.28 -43.24 27.80
N LYS A 70 -24.59 -43.12 28.05
CA LYS A 70 -25.18 -41.98 28.76
C LYS A 70 -26.35 -42.40 29.65
N ASP A 71 -26.60 -41.55 30.65
CA ASP A 71 -27.82 -41.37 31.45
C ASP A 71 -28.21 -42.44 32.49
N ALA A 72 -28.16 -42.02 33.76
CA ALA A 72 -29.16 -42.34 34.79
C ALA A 72 -29.20 -41.21 35.83
N ASN A 73 -30.39 -40.66 36.09
CA ASN A 73 -30.62 -39.61 37.09
C ASN A 73 -30.70 -40.20 38.50
N PHE A 74 -30.27 -39.46 39.53
CA PHE A 74 -30.94 -39.49 40.84
C PHE A 74 -30.71 -38.21 41.66
N GLN A 75 -31.78 -37.74 42.32
CA GLN A 75 -31.86 -36.67 43.31
C GLN A 75 -33.13 -36.95 44.15
N PRO A 76 -33.33 -36.30 45.32
CA PRO A 76 -32.38 -35.70 46.25
C PRO A 76 -32.59 -36.23 47.69
N ASP A 77 -31.70 -35.91 48.66
CA ASP A 77 -32.17 -35.78 50.06
C ASP A 77 -31.32 -34.82 50.92
N LYS A 78 -31.83 -34.55 52.13
CA LYS A 78 -31.70 -33.27 52.85
C LYS A 78 -30.48 -33.06 53.77
N HIS A 79 -30.20 -31.77 53.96
CA HIS A 79 -29.64 -31.10 55.15
C HIS A 79 -28.43 -31.72 55.88
N HIS A 80 -27.28 -31.08 55.72
CA HIS A 80 -26.47 -30.66 56.88
C HIS A 80 -25.88 -29.27 56.64
N LEU A 81 -26.02 -28.36 57.62
CA LEU A 81 -25.27 -27.10 57.62
C LEU A 81 -23.81 -27.41 57.96
N TYR A 82 -22.90 -27.13 57.02
CA TYR A 82 -21.50 -26.87 57.33
C TYR A 82 -21.11 -25.48 56.84
N LYS A 83 -20.35 -24.76 57.67
CA LYS A 83 -19.72 -23.50 57.29
C LYS A 83 -18.62 -23.80 56.27
N GLU A 84 -18.93 -23.67 54.97
CA GLU A 84 -17.85 -23.56 53.99
C GLU A 84 -17.19 -22.20 54.10
N SER A 85 -15.88 -22.24 54.29
CA SER A 85 -14.99 -21.11 54.25
C SER A 85 -15.13 -20.36 52.93
N VAL A 86 -14.89 -19.05 52.95
CA VAL A 86 -14.71 -18.25 51.73
C VAL A 86 -13.52 -18.83 50.97
N SER A 87 -13.81 -19.69 49.99
CA SER A 87 -12.82 -20.12 49.02
C SER A 87 -12.41 -18.88 48.24
N GLN A 88 -11.14 -18.52 48.36
CA GLN A 88 -10.58 -17.43 47.58
C GLN A 88 -10.77 -17.82 46.11
N VAL A 89 -11.63 -17.09 45.41
CA VAL A 89 -11.65 -17.11 43.95
C VAL A 89 -10.29 -16.57 43.53
N GLN A 90 -9.38 -17.50 43.30
CA GLN A 90 -8.04 -17.22 42.82
C GLN A 90 -8.24 -16.69 41.40
N ASN A 91 -8.32 -15.36 41.27
CA ASN A 91 -8.35 -14.68 39.99
C ASN A 91 -7.09 -15.14 39.24
N LEU A 92 -7.28 -16.07 38.31
CA LEU A 92 -6.26 -16.58 37.40
C LEU A 92 -5.93 -15.46 36.43
N PHE A 93 -5.14 -14.49 36.91
CA PHE A 93 -4.47 -13.52 36.06
C PHE A 93 -3.68 -14.30 35.00
N PRO A 94 -3.76 -13.92 33.71
CA PRO A 94 -3.02 -14.61 32.66
C PRO A 94 -1.53 -14.70 33.01
N SER A 95 -0.91 -15.85 32.82
CA SER A 95 0.53 -16.01 33.07
C SER A 95 1.33 -15.33 31.96
N PHE A 96 1.62 -14.04 32.12
CA PHE A 96 2.35 -13.26 31.12
C PHE A 96 3.81 -13.70 31.03
N LYS A 97 4.21 -14.30 29.89
CA LYS A 97 5.64 -14.45 29.59
C LYS A 97 6.16 -13.16 28.98
N LYS A 98 6.90 -12.39 29.78
CA LYS A 98 7.65 -11.23 29.30
C LYS A 98 8.90 -11.70 28.53
N THR A 99 9.20 -11.09 27.39
CA THR A 99 10.42 -11.34 26.61
C THR A 99 10.84 -10.07 25.90
N SER A 100 12.13 -9.74 25.99
CA SER A 100 12.71 -8.54 25.36
C SER A 100 13.21 -8.85 23.95
N TYR A 101 13.06 -7.90 23.03
CA TYR A 101 13.45 -8.03 21.63
C TYR A 101 14.19 -6.77 21.17
N GLN A 102 15.30 -6.97 20.47
CA GLN A 102 16.08 -5.88 19.90
C GLN A 102 15.36 -5.25 18.69
N ILE A 103 15.68 -3.99 18.42
CA ILE A 103 15.09 -3.19 17.36
C ILE A 103 16.22 -2.71 16.45
N LYS A 104 16.11 -3.02 15.16
CA LYS A 104 17.03 -2.56 14.12
C LYS A 104 16.28 -1.88 13.00
N SER A 105 16.92 -0.91 12.36
CA SER A 105 16.40 -0.32 11.13
C SER A 105 17.10 -0.92 9.92
N LEU A 106 16.32 -1.30 8.90
CA LEU A 106 16.82 -1.60 7.56
C LEU A 106 16.95 -0.31 6.71
N ASP A 107 16.66 0.86 7.29
CA ASP A 107 16.86 2.15 6.67
C ASP A 107 17.76 3.07 7.51
N TRP A 108 18.86 3.53 6.93
CA TRP A 108 19.86 4.32 7.62
C TRP A 108 19.37 5.73 7.99
N TYR A 109 18.27 6.20 7.39
CA TYR A 109 17.62 7.45 7.78
C TYR A 109 16.81 7.35 9.08
N ILE A 110 16.43 6.13 9.51
CA ILE A 110 15.61 5.92 10.69
C ILE A 110 16.48 5.28 11.79
N HIS A 111 16.81 6.07 12.81
CA HIS A 111 17.51 5.60 13.99
C HIS A 111 16.51 5.51 15.16
N PRO A 112 16.12 4.30 15.60
CA PRO A 112 15.21 4.17 16.74
C PRO A 112 15.93 4.68 18.00
N LYS A 113 15.29 5.60 18.74
CA LYS A 113 15.87 6.12 20.00
C LYS A 113 15.95 5.08 21.12
N ILE A 114 15.20 3.99 21.00
CA ILE A 114 15.20 2.85 21.91
C ILE A 114 15.54 1.61 21.10
N SER A 115 16.55 0.85 21.54
CA SER A 115 17.05 -0.35 20.84
C SER A 115 16.36 -1.66 21.26
N GLU A 116 15.48 -1.64 22.26
CA GLU A 116 14.85 -2.85 22.81
C GLU A 116 13.40 -2.59 23.26
N ILE A 117 12.51 -3.56 23.07
CA ILE A 117 11.14 -3.52 23.61
C ILE A 117 10.74 -4.84 24.27
N ASN A 118 9.86 -4.72 25.25
CA ASN A 118 9.30 -5.85 25.99
C ASN A 118 7.97 -6.28 25.36
N PHE A 119 7.90 -7.51 24.89
CA PHE A 119 6.63 -8.17 24.57
C PHE A 119 6.12 -8.98 25.75
N TYR A 120 4.80 -9.02 25.88
CA TYR A 120 4.07 -9.85 26.83
C TYR A 120 3.32 -10.89 26.00
N ASN A 121 3.73 -12.15 26.05
CA ASN A 121 3.05 -13.20 25.31
C ASN A 121 1.80 -13.65 26.07
N ILE A 122 0.65 -13.61 25.41
CA ILE A 122 -0.66 -14.01 25.94
C ILE A 122 -1.28 -14.95 24.89
N ASN A 123 -1.44 -16.23 25.24
CA ASN A 123 -1.96 -17.26 24.34
C ASN A 123 -1.28 -17.24 22.96
N GLY A 124 0.05 -17.24 22.93
CA GLY A 124 0.84 -17.19 21.70
C GLY A 124 0.90 -15.83 21.00
N ILE A 125 0.06 -14.86 21.36
CA ILE A 125 0.00 -13.53 20.74
C ILE A 125 0.94 -12.58 21.49
N ASN A 126 1.72 -11.79 20.76
CA ASN A 126 2.61 -10.78 21.35
C ASN A 126 1.86 -9.45 21.59
N TYR A 127 1.70 -9.10 22.85
CA TYR A 127 1.17 -7.81 23.30
C TYR A 127 2.32 -6.86 23.66
N VAL A 128 2.06 -5.57 23.50
CA VAL A 128 2.96 -4.50 23.90
C VAL A 128 2.15 -3.38 24.54
N SER A 129 2.75 -2.63 25.45
CA SER A 129 2.13 -1.44 26.03
C SER A 129 2.05 -0.33 24.99
N ILE A 130 1.00 0.50 25.07
CA ILE A 130 0.83 1.62 24.12
C ILE A 130 1.97 2.64 24.29
N ASP A 131 2.42 2.88 25.53
CA ASP A 131 3.49 3.83 25.80
C ASP A 131 4.87 3.36 25.31
N ASP A 132 5.20 2.06 25.42
CA ASP A 132 6.48 1.56 24.90
C ASP A 132 6.44 1.46 23.36
N PHE A 133 5.28 1.15 22.75
CA PHE A 133 5.12 1.21 21.29
C PHE A 133 5.35 2.63 20.74
N LEU A 134 4.83 3.66 21.42
CA LEU A 134 5.04 5.06 21.00
C LEU A 134 6.52 5.45 21.06
N LYS A 135 7.24 5.08 22.13
CA LYS A 135 8.66 5.42 22.27
C LYS A 135 9.54 4.78 21.20
N ILE A 136 9.25 3.54 20.79
CA ILE A 136 10.01 2.90 19.69
C ILE A 136 9.63 3.44 18.31
N SER A 137 8.47 4.09 18.20
CA SER A 137 8.03 4.78 16.98
C SER A 137 8.70 6.14 16.79
N ASP A 138 9.40 6.68 17.79
CA ASP A 138 10.11 7.96 17.69
C ASP A 138 11.19 7.90 16.59
N GLY A 139 11.04 8.76 15.57
CA GLY A 139 11.84 8.73 14.34
C GLY A 139 11.08 8.17 13.13
N ILE A 140 10.03 7.36 13.35
CA ILE A 140 8.98 7.06 12.35
C ILE A 140 7.83 8.08 12.48
N ILE A 141 7.50 8.47 13.72
CA ILE A 141 6.53 9.53 14.04
C ILE A 141 7.25 10.72 14.71
N ASP A 142 6.68 11.91 14.57
CA ASP A 142 7.24 13.15 15.12
C ASP A 142 6.73 13.42 16.54
N ILE A 143 7.40 12.87 17.56
CA ILE A 143 7.01 13.11 18.96
C ILE A 143 7.28 14.56 19.39
N ASP A 144 8.42 15.13 19.03
CA ASP A 144 8.73 16.54 19.22
C ASP A 144 9.68 16.99 18.10
N LYS A 145 9.16 17.73 17.11
CA LYS A 145 9.88 18.14 15.90
C LYS A 145 9.47 19.51 15.41
N SER A 146 10.45 20.27 14.94
CA SER A 146 10.27 21.55 14.26
C SER A 146 10.66 21.44 12.80
N TYR A 147 9.85 22.05 11.93
CA TYR A 147 10.08 22.19 10.50
C TYR A 147 10.01 23.67 10.12
N HIS A 148 10.85 24.09 9.17
CA HIS A 148 10.87 25.44 8.64
C HIS A 148 10.29 25.48 7.23
N ASN A 149 9.65 26.58 6.85
CA ASN A 149 9.09 26.82 5.52
C ASN A 149 8.14 25.71 5.02
N VAL A 150 7.31 25.16 5.92
CA VAL A 150 6.26 24.20 5.57
C VAL A 150 5.13 24.94 4.86
N ASN A 151 4.84 24.57 3.62
CA ASN A 151 3.72 25.06 2.86
C ASN A 151 2.41 24.45 3.40
N TYR A 152 1.44 25.30 3.71
CA TYR A 152 0.09 24.87 4.04
C TYR A 152 -0.92 25.92 3.54
N GLN A 153 -1.87 25.50 2.69
CA GLN A 153 -2.88 26.39 2.09
C GLN A 153 -2.29 27.67 1.45
N SER A 154 -1.24 27.53 0.61
CA SER A 154 -0.50 28.64 -0.03
C SER A 154 0.30 29.57 0.88
N LYS A 155 0.42 29.30 2.19
CA LYS A 155 1.26 30.05 3.12
C LYS A 155 2.41 29.21 3.65
N PHE A 156 3.53 29.82 4.01
CA PHE A 156 4.70 29.14 4.58
C PHE A 156 4.79 29.39 6.09
N TYR A 157 4.95 28.31 6.84
CA TYR A 157 4.98 28.32 8.30
C TYR A 157 6.24 27.66 8.85
N ASN A 158 6.68 28.11 10.01
CA ASN A 158 7.44 27.28 10.94
C ASN A 158 6.42 26.38 11.67
N LEU A 159 6.54 25.06 11.50
CA LEU A 159 5.65 24.08 12.10
C LEU A 159 6.36 23.39 13.27
N HIS A 160 5.82 23.53 14.48
CA HIS A 160 6.20 22.71 15.63
C HIS A 160 5.14 21.62 15.84
N LYS A 161 5.57 20.36 15.83
CA LYS A 161 4.75 19.17 16.06
C LYS A 161 5.10 18.59 17.42
N LYS A 162 4.07 18.26 18.21
CA LYS A 162 4.21 17.59 19.49
C LYS A 162 3.20 16.46 19.64
N ILE A 163 3.64 15.32 20.14
CA ILE A 163 2.79 14.22 20.58
C ILE A 163 2.91 14.10 22.09
N GLU A 164 1.78 14.10 22.77
CA GLU A 164 1.67 13.94 24.22
C GLU A 164 0.73 12.76 24.52
N TRP A 165 1.02 11.96 25.55
CA TRP A 165 0.13 10.88 25.96
C TRP A 165 0.02 10.76 27.47
N PHE A 166 -1.13 10.30 27.93
CA PHE A 166 -1.44 10.10 29.34
C PHE A 166 -2.49 9.00 29.53
N TYR A 167 -2.58 8.46 30.74
CA TYR A 167 -3.62 7.53 31.15
C TYR A 167 -4.42 8.14 32.29
N LYS A 168 -5.74 8.28 32.11
CA LYS A 168 -6.66 8.84 33.11
C LYS A 168 -8.04 8.22 32.94
N ASP A 169 -8.75 7.98 34.04
CA ASP A 169 -10.15 7.52 34.05
C ASP A 169 -10.38 6.28 33.16
N SER A 170 -9.45 5.32 33.22
CA SER A 170 -9.38 4.11 32.38
C SER A 170 -9.18 4.30 30.87
N ILE A 171 -8.86 5.52 30.42
CA ILE A 171 -8.61 5.85 29.01
C ILE A 171 -7.14 6.24 28.82
N PHE A 172 -6.43 5.53 27.94
CA PHE A 172 -5.12 5.98 27.45
C PHE A 172 -5.35 6.91 26.25
N THR A 173 -4.87 8.14 26.33
CA THR A 173 -5.06 9.17 25.29
C THR A 173 -3.72 9.56 24.69
N ILE A 174 -3.66 9.62 23.37
CA ILE A 174 -2.58 10.21 22.59
C ILE A 174 -3.12 11.46 21.92
N ASN A 175 -2.49 12.61 22.13
CA ASN A 175 -2.77 13.87 21.48
C ASN A 175 -1.64 14.21 20.50
N SER A 176 -1.97 14.53 19.25
CA SER A 176 -1.09 15.19 18.29
C SER A 176 -1.45 16.67 18.24
N ILE A 177 -0.45 17.55 18.36
CA ILE A 177 -0.59 19.01 18.41
C ILE A 177 0.40 19.62 17.40
N ASN A 178 -0.13 20.16 16.31
CA ASN A 178 0.64 20.75 15.21
C ASN A 178 0.40 22.26 15.20
N LYS A 179 1.42 23.03 15.60
CA LYS A 179 1.43 24.49 15.71
C LYS A 179 2.14 25.11 14.52
N TYR A 180 1.39 25.77 13.65
CA TYR A 180 1.89 26.48 12.49
C TYR A 180 2.02 27.97 12.82
N ASN A 181 3.25 28.49 12.80
CA ASN A 181 3.57 29.91 13.01
C ASN A 181 4.04 30.54 11.69
N SER A 182 3.27 31.48 11.16
CA SER A 182 3.50 32.09 9.85
C SER A 182 4.68 33.05 9.88
N SER A 183 5.67 32.80 9.03
CA SER A 183 6.87 33.64 8.93
C SER A 183 6.60 35.01 8.31
N SER A 184 5.44 35.24 7.69
CA SER A 184 5.16 36.46 6.91
C SER A 184 4.12 37.41 7.52
N ASP A 185 3.24 36.92 8.39
CA ASP A 185 2.16 37.72 8.98
C ASP A 185 1.89 37.43 10.46
N ASN A 186 2.78 36.68 11.14
CA ASN A 186 2.65 36.23 12.53
C ASN A 186 1.34 35.49 12.86
N SER A 187 0.58 35.02 11.86
CA SER A 187 -0.62 34.23 12.11
C SER A 187 -0.28 32.86 12.70
N LEU A 188 -1.03 32.47 13.71
CA LEU A 188 -0.91 31.19 14.40
C LEU A 188 -2.10 30.29 14.04
N LEU A 189 -1.82 29.09 13.55
CA LEU A 189 -2.80 28.04 13.30
C LEU A 189 -2.42 26.80 14.10
N ASN A 190 -3.27 26.38 15.04
CA ASN A 190 -3.08 25.14 15.79
C ASN A 190 -4.07 24.09 15.28
N LYS A 191 -3.56 22.91 14.92
CA LYS A 191 -4.36 21.71 14.65
C LYS A 191 -4.08 20.67 15.72
N SER A 192 -5.13 20.10 16.29
CA SER A 192 -5.00 19.04 17.29
C SER A 192 -5.93 17.87 16.98
N HIS A 193 -5.42 16.66 17.13
CA HIS A 193 -6.17 15.42 16.97
C HIS A 193 -5.82 14.47 18.12
N SER A 194 -6.72 13.54 18.45
CA SER A 194 -6.48 12.53 19.48
C SER A 194 -6.86 11.12 19.04
N LEU A 195 -6.13 10.14 19.55
CA LEU A 195 -6.51 8.72 19.56
C LEU A 195 -6.64 8.27 21.01
N LYS A 196 -7.82 7.74 21.35
CA LYS A 196 -8.15 7.24 22.69
C LYS A 196 -8.32 5.73 22.67
N PHE A 197 -7.88 5.09 23.75
CA PHE A 197 -7.98 3.67 24.02
C PHE A 197 -8.74 3.50 25.35
N ASP A 198 -10.02 3.18 25.28
CA ASP A 198 -10.89 2.97 26.44
C ASP A 198 -10.81 1.51 26.89
N TYR A 199 -10.08 1.27 27.98
CA TYR A 199 -9.85 -0.08 28.52
C TYR A 199 -11.13 -0.75 29.04
N GLN A 200 -12.07 0.01 29.63
CA GLN A 200 -13.30 -0.56 30.18
C GLN A 200 -14.28 -0.94 29.07
N ASN A 201 -14.51 -0.04 28.12
CA ASN A 201 -15.42 -0.28 27.01
C ASN A 201 -14.80 -1.13 25.90
N GLN A 202 -13.48 -1.28 25.88
CA GLN A 202 -12.70 -1.97 24.83
C GLN A 202 -12.87 -1.30 23.46
N GLN A 203 -12.87 0.03 23.46
CA GLN A 203 -13.09 0.85 22.27
C GLN A 203 -11.87 1.72 21.96
N LEU A 204 -11.66 1.95 20.67
CA LEU A 204 -10.74 2.97 20.17
C LEU A 204 -11.55 4.15 19.64
N THR A 205 -11.05 5.36 19.80
CA THR A 205 -11.69 6.56 19.22
C THR A 205 -10.63 7.49 18.67
N LEU A 206 -10.61 7.66 17.35
CA LEU A 206 -9.91 8.76 16.70
C LEU A 206 -10.87 9.96 16.67
N SER A 207 -10.43 11.14 17.13
CA SER A 207 -11.25 12.37 17.01
C SER A 207 -11.50 12.78 15.55
N SER A 208 -10.63 12.35 14.64
CA SER A 208 -10.63 12.54 13.20
C SER A 208 -9.71 11.49 12.59
N TYR A 209 -10.00 10.99 11.38
CA TYR A 209 -9.06 10.11 10.67
C TYR A 209 -7.72 10.84 10.37
N GLY A 210 -7.73 12.18 10.30
CA GLY A 210 -6.53 13.01 10.14
C GLY A 210 -5.51 12.91 11.28
N PHE A 211 -5.85 12.26 12.41
CA PHE A 211 -4.88 11.88 13.44
C PHE A 211 -3.70 11.09 12.84
N LEU A 212 -4.00 10.15 11.93
CA LEU A 212 -3.01 9.24 11.34
C LEU A 212 -1.98 9.95 10.47
N ASP A 213 -2.39 11.01 9.75
CA ASP A 213 -1.46 11.87 9.01
C ASP A 213 -0.72 12.83 9.94
N SER A 214 -1.41 13.36 10.97
CA SER A 214 -0.87 14.43 11.83
C SER A 214 0.37 14.07 12.62
N ILE A 215 0.59 12.78 12.91
CA ILE A 215 1.75 12.25 13.62
C ILE A 215 2.96 11.97 12.72
N LEU A 216 2.80 11.94 11.39
CA LEU A 216 3.85 11.50 10.44
C LEU A 216 4.77 12.65 9.97
N PRO A 217 6.06 12.38 9.72
CA PRO A 217 7.01 13.33 9.14
C PRO A 217 6.46 14.10 7.93
N VAL A 218 6.73 15.40 7.89
CA VAL A 218 6.40 16.25 6.74
C VAL A 218 7.27 15.84 5.54
N GLU A 219 6.64 15.51 4.41
CA GLU A 219 7.38 15.28 3.16
C GLU A 219 7.97 16.58 2.62
N SER A 220 9.22 16.52 2.13
CA SER A 220 9.96 17.70 1.66
C SER A 220 9.39 18.24 0.33
N GLU A 221 8.85 19.46 0.36
CA GLU A 221 8.29 20.12 -0.84
C GLU A 221 9.33 20.75 -1.77
N HIS A 222 10.62 20.81 -1.39
CA HIS A 222 11.62 21.66 -2.06
C HIS A 222 11.80 21.43 -3.56
N ASN A 223 11.48 20.22 -4.06
CA ASN A 223 11.58 19.87 -5.48
C ASN A 223 10.23 19.71 -6.20
N LEU A 224 9.10 20.01 -5.53
CA LEU A 224 7.77 19.82 -6.13
C LEU A 224 7.45 20.91 -7.16
N ARG A 225 7.10 20.49 -8.39
CA ARG A 225 6.67 21.38 -9.49
C ARG A 225 5.17 21.71 -9.43
N PHE A 226 4.62 21.76 -8.22
CA PHE A 226 3.26 22.21 -7.91
C PHE A 226 3.21 22.83 -6.50
N ILE A 227 2.06 23.38 -6.13
CA ILE A 227 1.71 23.87 -4.78
C ILE A 227 0.32 23.34 -4.43
N ILE A 228 0.14 22.84 -3.21
CA ILE A 228 -1.19 22.62 -2.62
C ILE A 228 -1.74 23.99 -2.20
N GLN A 229 -2.63 24.56 -3.01
CA GLN A 229 -3.15 25.90 -2.75
C GLN A 229 -4.17 25.93 -1.63
N ASN A 230 -5.05 24.92 -1.58
CA ASN A 230 -6.08 24.83 -0.56
C ASN A 230 -6.48 23.37 -0.33
N GLU A 231 -6.92 23.10 0.89
CA GLU A 231 -7.48 21.86 1.37
C GLU A 231 -8.78 22.20 2.10
N SER A 232 -9.90 21.59 1.66
CA SER A 232 -11.18 21.65 2.36
C SER A 232 -11.58 20.24 2.78
N LEU A 233 -11.96 20.09 4.04
CA LEU A 233 -12.43 18.86 4.65
C LEU A 233 -13.90 19.04 5.07
N ILE A 234 -14.73 18.08 4.71
CA ILE A 234 -16.19 18.09 4.88
C ILE A 234 -16.60 16.78 5.57
N ASN A 235 -17.54 16.85 6.52
CA ASN A 235 -18.04 15.70 7.29
C ASN A 235 -16.93 14.90 7.99
N ASP A 236 -16.00 15.59 8.66
CA ASP A 236 -15.01 14.92 9.50
C ASP A 236 -15.63 14.57 10.86
N THR A 237 -16.05 13.31 11.01
CA THR A 237 -16.60 12.78 12.26
C THR A 237 -15.61 11.84 12.95
N PRO A 238 -15.64 11.76 14.30
CA PRO A 238 -14.83 10.79 15.04
C PRO A 238 -15.04 9.35 14.55
N VAL A 239 -13.96 8.58 14.49
CA VAL A 239 -13.98 7.16 14.14
C VAL A 239 -13.91 6.34 15.42
N VAL A 240 -14.99 5.63 15.73
CA VAL A 240 -15.06 4.70 16.87
C VAL A 240 -14.88 3.27 16.35
N ILE A 241 -13.98 2.51 16.97
CA ILE A 241 -13.75 1.10 16.65
C ILE A 241 -13.96 0.28 17.92
N ASP A 242 -15.02 -0.52 17.96
CA ASP A 242 -15.24 -1.50 19.03
C ASP A 242 -14.37 -2.74 18.79
N LEU A 243 -13.44 -3.02 19.70
CA LEU A 243 -12.56 -4.18 19.60
C LEU A 243 -13.29 -5.50 19.90
N LYS A 244 -14.40 -5.44 20.66
CA LYS A 244 -15.22 -6.62 21.00
C LYS A 244 -15.81 -7.26 19.74
N LYS A 245 -16.24 -6.44 18.74
CA LYS A 245 -16.68 -6.91 17.41
C LYS A 245 -15.69 -7.85 16.74
N TYR A 246 -14.39 -7.63 16.94
CA TYR A 246 -13.32 -8.41 16.31
C TYR A 246 -12.75 -9.49 17.23
N GLY A 247 -13.23 -9.61 18.47
CA GLY A 247 -12.65 -10.51 19.47
C GLY A 247 -11.20 -10.14 19.85
N ILE A 248 -10.84 -8.87 19.69
CA ILE A 248 -9.56 -8.28 20.08
C ILE A 248 -9.75 -7.63 21.45
N LYS A 249 -8.75 -7.71 22.33
CA LYS A 249 -8.82 -7.20 23.70
C LYS A 249 -7.60 -6.37 24.04
N MET A 250 -7.81 -5.29 24.79
CA MET A 250 -6.80 -4.57 25.56
C MET A 250 -6.64 -5.22 26.92
N GLU A 251 -5.40 -5.40 27.34
CA GLU A 251 -5.04 -5.98 28.64
C GLU A 251 -4.38 -4.94 29.55
N MET A 252 -4.46 -5.15 30.86
CA MET A 252 -3.85 -4.28 31.86
C MET A 252 -2.74 -5.05 32.57
N VAL A 253 -1.50 -4.61 32.44
CA VAL A 253 -0.34 -5.24 33.08
C VAL A 253 0.52 -4.17 33.74
N ASN A 254 0.72 -4.28 35.05
CA ASN A 254 1.53 -3.34 35.85
C ASN A 254 1.16 -1.86 35.63
N GLY A 255 -0.15 -1.55 35.55
CA GLY A 255 -0.67 -0.20 35.31
C GLY A 255 -0.54 0.31 33.87
N LYS A 256 -0.02 -0.49 32.94
CA LYS A 256 0.03 -0.17 31.51
C LYS A 256 -1.12 -0.83 30.75
N VAL A 257 -1.73 -0.09 29.83
CA VAL A 257 -2.63 -0.63 28.82
C VAL A 257 -1.81 -1.27 27.70
N LEU A 258 -2.09 -2.54 27.41
CA LEU A 258 -1.46 -3.36 26.37
C LEU A 258 -2.47 -3.71 25.28
N LEU A 259 -1.98 -3.85 24.04
CA LEU A 259 -2.75 -4.30 22.88
C LEU A 259 -1.83 -5.17 21.99
N PRO A 260 -2.35 -6.08 21.13
CA PRO A 260 -1.49 -6.88 20.26
C PRO A 260 -0.62 -6.01 19.36
N PHE A 261 0.66 -6.39 19.23
CA PHE A 261 1.67 -5.62 18.50
C PHE A 261 1.25 -5.30 17.05
N ALA A 262 0.71 -6.29 16.32
CA ALA A 262 0.22 -6.10 14.95
C ALA A 262 -0.94 -5.08 14.87
N VAL A 263 -1.79 -5.00 15.89
CA VAL A 263 -2.91 -4.04 15.96
C VAL A 263 -2.38 -2.64 16.18
N LEU A 264 -1.41 -2.43 17.09
CA LEU A 264 -0.78 -1.11 17.28
C LEU A 264 0.03 -0.66 16.05
N ASN A 265 0.75 -1.58 15.40
CA ASN A 265 1.45 -1.34 14.13
C ASN A 265 0.48 -0.86 13.05
N GLN A 266 -0.67 -1.55 12.89
CA GLN A 266 -1.70 -1.12 11.95
C GLN A 266 -2.37 0.19 12.36
N LEU A 267 -2.70 0.40 13.63
CA LEU A 267 -3.41 1.60 14.10
C LEU A 267 -2.57 2.87 13.99
N ILE A 268 -1.32 2.83 14.43
CA ILE A 268 -0.48 4.02 14.57
C ILE A 268 0.31 4.29 13.28
N LEU A 269 0.72 3.25 12.55
CA LEU A 269 1.52 3.40 11.33
C LEU A 269 0.73 3.18 10.03
N ALA A 270 -0.60 3.05 10.06
CA ALA A 270 -1.47 2.85 8.88
C ALA A 270 -1.09 3.70 7.65
N GLU A 271 -0.88 4.99 7.88
CA GLU A 271 -0.60 5.96 6.81
C GLU A 271 0.92 6.15 6.57
N SER A 272 1.78 5.54 7.38
CA SER A 272 3.25 5.65 7.29
C SER A 272 3.82 4.86 6.10
N SER A 273 4.93 5.37 5.54
CA SER A 273 5.77 4.60 4.60
C SER A 273 6.75 3.65 5.30
N TYR A 274 6.86 3.73 6.63
CA TYR A 274 7.64 2.82 7.47
C TYR A 274 6.73 2.03 8.42
N GLN A 275 7.07 0.75 8.60
CA GLN A 275 6.33 -0.21 9.41
C GLN A 275 7.32 -1.03 10.25
N PHE A 276 6.83 -1.61 11.35
CA PHE A 276 7.60 -2.63 12.07
C PHE A 276 7.32 -4.03 11.54
N TYR A 277 8.35 -4.86 11.52
CA TYR A 277 8.28 -6.28 11.21
C TYR A 277 9.00 -7.10 12.29
N PHE A 278 8.24 -7.83 13.11
CA PHE A 278 8.82 -8.76 14.08
C PHE A 278 9.09 -10.10 13.39
N ASN A 279 10.34 -10.56 13.29
CA ASN A 279 10.72 -11.75 12.51
C ASN A 279 10.89 -13.04 13.35
N ASN A 280 10.21 -13.16 14.49
CA ASN A 280 10.42 -14.18 15.54
C ASN A 280 11.74 -14.10 16.34
N ASP A 281 12.66 -13.18 16.01
CA ASP A 281 13.92 -12.99 16.74
C ASP A 281 14.17 -11.52 17.13
N GLU A 282 13.80 -10.57 16.27
CA GLU A 282 13.95 -9.14 16.49
C GLU A 282 12.86 -8.33 15.75
N ILE A 283 12.81 -7.02 16.02
CA ILE A 283 11.92 -6.08 15.33
C ILE A 283 12.73 -5.28 14.32
N LEU A 284 12.29 -5.32 13.06
CA LEU A 284 12.89 -4.61 11.94
C LEU A 284 12.01 -3.43 11.54
N ILE A 285 12.56 -2.23 11.53
CA ILE A 285 11.95 -1.06 10.88
C ILE A 285 12.26 -1.16 9.39
N PHE A 286 11.21 -1.10 8.54
CA PHE A 286 11.37 -1.23 7.10
C PHE A 286 10.48 -0.24 6.33
N SER A 287 10.89 0.06 5.09
CA SER A 287 10.24 1.00 4.19
C SER A 287 9.43 0.27 3.12
N PHE A 288 8.21 0.74 2.88
CA PHE A 288 7.37 0.35 1.75
C PHE A 288 8.11 0.45 0.42
N TYR A 289 8.74 1.59 0.16
CA TYR A 289 9.40 1.86 -1.12
C TYR A 289 10.56 0.88 -1.39
N LYS A 290 11.31 0.51 -0.34
CA LYS A 290 12.41 -0.47 -0.46
C LYS A 290 11.91 -1.90 -0.67
N LEU A 291 10.79 -2.30 -0.05
CA LEU A 291 10.18 -3.61 -0.26
C LEU A 291 9.42 -3.73 -1.60
N HIS A 292 8.85 -2.63 -2.07
CA HIS A 292 8.09 -2.56 -3.31
C HIS A 292 8.96 -2.76 -4.55
N ASN A 293 10.22 -2.32 -4.49
CA ASN A 293 11.18 -2.54 -5.57
C ASN A 293 11.47 -4.05 -5.75
N PRO A 294 11.09 -4.67 -6.89
CA PRO A 294 11.22 -6.12 -7.09
C PRO A 294 12.68 -6.58 -7.24
N GLU A 295 13.61 -5.69 -7.63
CA GLU A 295 15.03 -6.03 -7.73
C GLU A 295 15.72 -6.07 -6.35
N ASN A 296 15.08 -5.56 -5.29
CA ASN A 296 15.64 -5.45 -3.95
C ASN A 296 15.47 -6.74 -3.12
N LEU A 297 15.93 -7.87 -3.68
CA LEU A 297 15.80 -9.21 -3.09
C LEU A 297 16.56 -9.36 -1.76
N GLU A 298 17.63 -8.59 -1.55
CA GLU A 298 18.38 -8.60 -0.28
C GLU A 298 17.55 -8.04 0.88
N TYR A 299 16.74 -7.01 0.63
CA TYR A 299 15.87 -6.40 1.64
C TYR A 299 14.80 -7.36 2.15
N ARG A 300 14.22 -8.14 1.23
CA ARG A 300 13.30 -9.24 1.51
C ARG A 300 13.95 -10.31 2.38
N LYS A 301 15.16 -10.75 1.99
CA LYS A 301 15.95 -11.73 2.77
C LYS A 301 16.29 -11.25 4.19
N LYS A 302 16.56 -9.95 4.38
CA LYS A 302 16.81 -9.35 5.70
C LYS A 302 15.55 -9.32 6.57
N LEU A 303 14.37 -9.09 5.98
CA LEU A 303 13.11 -9.22 6.71
C LEU A 303 12.85 -10.68 7.13
N SER A 304 13.07 -11.63 6.21
CA SER A 304 12.86 -13.06 6.44
C SER A 304 14.03 -13.79 7.13
N SER A 305 15.01 -13.09 7.72
CA SER A 305 16.23 -13.71 8.27
C SER A 305 16.10 -14.25 9.70
N GLY A 306 14.91 -14.17 10.30
CA GLY A 306 14.67 -14.58 11.68
C GLY A 306 14.58 -16.09 11.86
N LYS A 307 14.16 -16.51 13.07
CA LYS A 307 14.06 -17.93 13.45
C LYS A 307 12.88 -18.62 12.74
N LEU A 308 13.19 -19.18 11.57
CA LEU A 308 12.39 -20.21 10.90
C LEU A 308 12.20 -21.42 11.85
N ASN A 309 11.12 -22.19 11.65
CA ASN A 309 10.78 -23.43 12.38
C ASN A 309 10.04 -23.25 13.73
N LYS A 310 9.13 -22.29 13.86
CA LYS A 310 8.08 -22.32 14.90
C LYS A 310 6.72 -22.57 14.26
N GLU A 311 6.14 -23.75 14.44
CA GLU A 311 4.75 -24.02 14.01
C GLU A 311 3.81 -22.92 14.52
N LEU A 312 2.94 -22.42 13.65
CA LEU A 312 1.97 -21.39 14.01
C LEU A 312 0.95 -21.98 15.00
N SER A 313 0.91 -21.42 16.22
CA SER A 313 -0.08 -21.85 17.22
C SER A 313 -1.51 -21.62 16.73
N LYS A 314 -2.43 -22.47 17.18
CA LYS A 314 -3.86 -22.33 16.87
C LYS A 314 -4.38 -20.93 17.24
N ASP A 315 -4.00 -20.42 18.41
CA ASP A 315 -4.38 -19.08 18.87
C ASP A 315 -3.89 -17.96 17.94
N LEU A 316 -2.69 -18.10 17.36
CA LEU A 316 -2.15 -17.14 16.40
C LEU A 316 -2.89 -17.21 15.05
N LYS A 317 -3.31 -18.42 14.62
CA LYS A 317 -4.17 -18.60 13.44
C LYS A 317 -5.58 -18.03 13.65
N GLU A 318 -6.16 -18.22 14.83
CA GLU A 318 -7.43 -17.58 15.22
C GLU A 318 -7.28 -16.05 15.31
N PHE A 319 -6.15 -15.55 15.82
CA PHE A 319 -5.87 -14.12 15.86
C PHE A 319 -5.64 -13.51 14.47
N GLN A 320 -5.03 -14.24 13.53
CA GLN A 320 -4.94 -13.84 12.12
C GLN A 320 -6.32 -13.60 11.50
N PHE A 321 -7.29 -14.49 11.77
CA PHE A 321 -8.69 -14.31 11.32
C PHE A 321 -9.31 -13.04 11.93
N LYS A 322 -9.18 -12.85 13.25
CA LYS A 322 -9.68 -11.66 13.98
C LYS A 322 -9.07 -10.36 13.46
N PHE A 323 -7.76 -10.37 13.20
CA PHE A 323 -7.02 -9.24 12.66
C PHE A 323 -7.43 -8.90 11.23
N LEU A 324 -7.65 -9.89 10.35
CA LEU A 324 -8.14 -9.65 8.99
C LEU A 324 -9.54 -9.00 8.99
N HIS A 325 -10.43 -9.42 9.89
CA HIS A 325 -11.75 -8.81 10.04
C HIS A 325 -11.62 -7.34 10.49
N PHE A 326 -10.78 -7.07 11.49
CA PHE A 326 -10.44 -5.71 11.93
C PHE A 326 -9.82 -4.86 10.81
N LEU A 327 -8.87 -5.42 10.05
CA LEU A 327 -8.15 -4.72 8.99
C LEU A 327 -9.10 -4.32 7.85
N PHE A 328 -9.91 -5.26 7.37
CA PHE A 328 -10.82 -5.03 6.25
C PHE A 328 -11.97 -4.07 6.61
N ASP A 329 -12.52 -4.14 7.82
CA ASP A 329 -13.59 -3.22 8.19
C ASP A 329 -13.10 -1.79 8.44
N ASN A 330 -11.87 -1.60 8.91
CA ASN A 330 -11.40 -0.30 9.40
C ASN A 330 -10.36 0.39 8.49
N PHE A 331 -9.60 -0.35 7.67
CA PHE A 331 -8.48 0.18 6.87
C PHE A 331 -8.59 -0.06 5.38
N TYR A 332 -9.51 -0.92 4.91
CA TYR A 332 -9.72 -1.19 3.49
C TYR A 332 -10.75 -0.22 2.88
N GLY A 333 -10.35 0.50 1.83
CA GLY A 333 -11.20 1.52 1.20
C GLY A 333 -12.29 0.99 0.26
N ILE A 334 -12.13 -0.22 -0.29
CA ILE A 334 -13.08 -0.80 -1.27
C ILE A 334 -14.06 -1.73 -0.54
N LYS A 335 -14.75 -1.18 0.47
CA LYS A 335 -15.67 -1.94 1.31
C LYS A 335 -16.87 -2.47 0.51
N GLY A 336 -17.35 -3.66 0.89
CA GLY A 336 -18.62 -4.17 0.40
C GLY A 336 -19.80 -3.31 0.87
N LYS A 337 -20.92 -3.34 0.15
CA LYS A 337 -22.14 -2.60 0.52
C LYS A 337 -22.82 -3.14 1.79
N ASP A 338 -22.54 -4.40 2.14
CA ASP A 338 -23.02 -5.06 3.35
C ASP A 338 -22.07 -4.73 4.51
N GLN A 339 -22.60 -4.28 5.65
CA GLN A 339 -21.79 -3.93 6.83
C GLN A 339 -21.00 -5.12 7.42
N ASN A 340 -21.38 -6.36 7.08
CA ASN A 340 -20.71 -7.59 7.50
C ASN A 340 -19.94 -8.27 6.34
N TRP A 341 -19.63 -7.54 5.26
CA TRP A 341 -18.98 -8.11 4.07
C TRP A 341 -17.65 -8.81 4.40
N ALA A 342 -16.82 -8.22 5.26
CA ALA A 342 -15.51 -8.76 5.62
C ALA A 342 -15.64 -10.07 6.38
N LEU A 343 -16.51 -10.13 7.39
CA LEU A 343 -16.80 -11.36 8.12
C LEU A 343 -17.38 -12.45 7.20
N LYS A 344 -18.33 -12.10 6.33
CA LYS A 344 -18.91 -13.02 5.33
C LYS A 344 -17.90 -13.53 4.30
N LEU A 345 -16.85 -12.76 4.01
CA LEU A 345 -15.73 -13.21 3.17
C LEU A 345 -14.85 -14.20 3.96
N LEU A 346 -14.45 -13.83 5.18
CA LEU A 346 -13.48 -14.58 5.99
C LEU A 346 -14.04 -15.90 6.51
N GLU A 347 -15.31 -15.98 6.91
CA GLU A 347 -15.92 -17.22 7.43
C GLU A 347 -15.89 -18.36 6.38
N LYS A 348 -15.96 -18.05 5.08
CA LYS A 348 -15.80 -19.03 3.98
C LYS A 348 -14.42 -19.71 3.94
N HIS A 349 -13.44 -19.12 4.62
CA HIS A 349 -12.04 -19.53 4.61
C HIS A 349 -11.54 -19.94 6.01
N LYS A 350 -12.39 -19.88 7.03
CA LYS A 350 -11.99 -20.00 8.43
C LYS A 350 -11.45 -21.38 8.81
N SER A 351 -12.07 -22.46 8.33
CA SER A 351 -11.55 -23.83 8.53
C SER A 351 -10.12 -23.96 8.02
N HIS A 352 -9.90 -23.58 6.76
CA HIS A 352 -8.59 -23.66 6.11
C HIS A 352 -7.54 -22.69 6.69
N LEU A 353 -7.95 -21.59 7.33
CA LEU A 353 -7.05 -20.74 8.13
C LEU A 353 -6.58 -21.43 9.42
N LEU A 354 -7.33 -22.40 9.97
CA LEU A 354 -7.01 -23.10 11.22
C LEU A 354 -6.35 -24.47 11.00
N GLU A 355 -6.15 -24.88 9.75
CA GLU A 355 -5.46 -26.11 9.35
C GLU A 355 -3.92 -26.00 9.48
N SER A 356 -3.17 -26.84 8.76
CA SER A 356 -1.69 -26.82 8.72
C SER A 356 -1.14 -25.46 8.29
N ASP A 357 0.11 -25.16 8.67
CA ASP A 357 0.76 -23.88 8.32
C ASP A 357 0.78 -23.63 6.79
N GLU A 358 1.02 -24.68 6.00
CA GLU A 358 0.97 -24.60 4.54
C GLU A 358 -0.43 -24.17 4.06
N GLN A 359 -1.48 -24.79 4.58
CA GLN A 359 -2.85 -24.47 4.20
C GLN A 359 -3.29 -23.10 4.73
N HIS A 360 -2.86 -22.71 5.93
CA HIS A 360 -3.07 -21.38 6.49
C HIS A 360 -2.57 -20.30 5.53
N TYR A 361 -1.30 -20.38 5.12
CA TYR A 361 -0.71 -19.39 4.22
C TYR A 361 -1.33 -19.44 2.81
N LYS A 362 -1.59 -20.64 2.25
CA LYS A 362 -2.39 -20.81 1.02
C LYS A 362 -3.74 -20.09 1.11
N THR A 363 -4.37 -20.13 2.28
CA THR A 363 -5.67 -19.53 2.52
C THR A 363 -5.58 -18.01 2.67
N VAL A 364 -4.53 -17.46 3.29
CA VAL A 364 -4.25 -16.02 3.27
C VAL A 364 -4.10 -15.52 1.81
N HIS A 365 -3.37 -16.22 0.95
CA HIS A 365 -3.30 -15.88 -0.49
C HIS A 365 -4.69 -15.91 -1.16
N LYS A 366 -5.50 -16.94 -0.89
CA LYS A 366 -6.88 -17.06 -1.43
C LYS A 366 -7.81 -15.93 -0.96
N ILE A 367 -7.70 -15.49 0.30
CA ILE A 367 -8.47 -14.37 0.85
C ILE A 367 -8.08 -13.04 0.18
N ILE A 368 -6.78 -12.75 0.08
CA ILE A 368 -6.31 -11.50 -0.52
C ILE A 368 -6.68 -11.42 -2.00
N ASN A 369 -6.53 -12.52 -2.74
CA ASN A 369 -6.87 -12.56 -4.17
C ASN A 369 -8.38 -12.59 -4.43
N SER A 370 -9.21 -13.05 -3.49
CA SER A 370 -10.68 -13.07 -3.64
C SER A 370 -11.35 -11.70 -3.40
N LEU A 371 -10.59 -10.68 -2.98
CA LEU A 371 -11.01 -9.28 -3.01
C LEU A 371 -11.18 -8.75 -4.47
N ASP A 372 -10.56 -9.41 -5.45
CA ASP A 372 -10.55 -9.03 -6.88
C ASP A 372 -10.16 -7.56 -7.15
N ASP A 373 -9.22 -7.09 -6.33
CA ASP A 373 -8.68 -5.73 -6.33
C ASP A 373 -7.27 -5.71 -6.95
N LEU A 374 -7.06 -4.86 -7.96
CA LEU A 374 -5.80 -4.70 -8.67
C LEU A 374 -4.70 -3.99 -7.85
N HIS A 375 -5.09 -3.24 -6.82
CA HIS A 375 -4.17 -2.55 -5.90
C HIS A 375 -3.73 -3.46 -4.74
N THR A 376 -4.60 -4.36 -4.29
CA THR A 376 -4.38 -5.18 -3.09
C THR A 376 -3.77 -6.53 -3.41
N LYS A 377 -2.65 -6.85 -2.76
CA LYS A 377 -1.88 -8.07 -3.00
C LYS A 377 -0.91 -8.36 -1.87
N LEU A 378 -0.52 -9.62 -1.72
CA LEU A 378 0.65 -9.96 -0.91
C LEU A 378 1.92 -9.38 -1.54
N PHE A 379 2.86 -8.99 -0.69
CA PHE A 379 4.20 -8.51 -1.03
C PHE A 379 5.28 -9.40 -0.45
N MET A 380 5.01 -10.11 0.65
CA MET A 380 5.94 -11.04 1.29
C MET A 380 5.19 -12.18 1.95
N ASN A 381 5.82 -13.36 1.94
CA ASN A 381 5.38 -14.55 2.66
C ASN A 381 5.47 -14.36 4.19
N GLY A 382 4.84 -15.28 4.93
CA GLY A 382 4.83 -15.26 6.39
C GLY A 382 6.09 -15.80 7.04
N TYR A 383 6.14 -15.75 8.38
CA TYR A 383 7.35 -16.03 9.18
C TYR A 383 8.03 -17.37 8.89
N ASN A 384 7.27 -18.40 8.50
CA ASN A 384 7.76 -19.76 8.30
C ASN A 384 7.87 -20.18 6.82
N GLN A 385 7.74 -19.22 5.89
CA GLN A 385 7.73 -19.51 4.46
C GLN A 385 8.93 -18.89 3.73
N ILE A 386 9.47 -19.64 2.77
CA ILE A 386 10.56 -19.18 1.91
C ILE A 386 10.00 -18.47 0.67
N GLU A 387 10.74 -17.51 0.13
CA GLU A 387 10.30 -16.68 -1.02
C GLU A 387 9.93 -17.54 -2.26
N SER A 388 10.55 -18.70 -2.47
CA SER A 388 10.21 -19.59 -3.59
C SER A 388 8.83 -20.24 -3.50
N GLN A 389 8.18 -20.23 -2.32
CA GLN A 389 6.79 -20.69 -2.18
C GLN A 389 5.77 -19.62 -2.63
N TYR A 390 6.16 -18.34 -2.65
CA TYR A 390 5.28 -17.22 -3.02
C TYR A 390 4.80 -17.31 -4.48
N ASP A 391 5.72 -17.56 -5.41
CA ASP A 391 5.45 -17.54 -6.87
C ASP A 391 4.47 -18.64 -7.29
N ASN A 392 4.50 -19.81 -6.65
CA ASN A 392 3.62 -20.93 -7.00
C ASN A 392 2.16 -20.61 -6.64
N LEU A 393 1.92 -20.05 -5.46
CA LEU A 393 0.58 -19.81 -4.94
C LEU A 393 -0.19 -18.74 -5.71
N ASN A 394 0.48 -17.76 -6.30
CA ASN A 394 -0.17 -16.66 -7.02
C ASN A 394 -0.71 -17.05 -8.41
N ASN A 395 -0.42 -18.25 -8.92
CA ASN A 395 -0.78 -18.66 -10.28
C ASN A 395 -2.06 -19.53 -10.38
N GLU A 396 -2.66 -19.96 -9.25
CA GLU A 396 -3.73 -20.98 -9.23
C GLU A 396 -5.17 -20.44 -9.41
N PHE A 397 -5.38 -19.21 -9.90
CA PHE A 397 -6.67 -18.50 -9.78
C PHE A 397 -7.59 -18.48 -11.04
N ASN A 398 -8.89 -18.49 -10.74
CA ASN A 398 -10.02 -18.77 -11.65
C ASN A 398 -10.18 -17.74 -12.80
N ASP A 399 -10.84 -18.15 -13.90
CA ASP A 399 -10.81 -17.43 -15.19
C ASP A 399 -11.62 -16.13 -15.28
N THR A 400 -12.50 -15.84 -14.32
CA THR A 400 -13.52 -14.79 -14.43
C THR A 400 -13.21 -13.49 -13.68
N SER A 401 -12.06 -13.37 -13.01
CA SER A 401 -11.73 -12.23 -12.15
C SER A 401 -11.38 -10.95 -12.93
N ARG A 402 -11.67 -9.78 -12.35
CA ARG A 402 -11.25 -8.45 -12.84
C ARG A 402 -9.74 -8.42 -13.03
N ILE A 403 -8.97 -8.97 -12.07
CA ILE A 403 -7.51 -9.05 -12.14
C ILE A 403 -7.05 -9.82 -13.39
N LYS A 404 -7.61 -11.01 -13.67
CA LYS A 404 -7.20 -11.83 -14.83
C LYS A 404 -7.61 -11.19 -16.15
N LYS A 405 -8.81 -10.60 -16.22
CA LYS A 405 -9.30 -9.85 -17.39
C LYS A 405 -8.39 -8.66 -17.72
N TYR A 406 -7.97 -7.90 -16.71
CA TYR A 406 -7.03 -6.78 -16.85
C TYR A 406 -5.70 -7.24 -17.45
N TRP A 407 -5.07 -8.28 -16.89
CA TRP A 407 -3.78 -8.77 -17.39
C TRP A 407 -3.89 -9.40 -18.79
N LYS A 408 -5.00 -10.07 -19.12
CA LYS A 408 -5.27 -10.57 -20.48
C LYS A 408 -5.29 -9.42 -21.50
N LEU A 409 -6.01 -8.34 -21.21
CA LEU A 409 -6.06 -7.16 -22.08
C LEU A 409 -4.70 -6.46 -22.15
N TYR A 410 -3.96 -6.37 -21.04
CA TYR A 410 -2.60 -5.81 -21.02
C TYR A 410 -1.65 -6.53 -21.97
N PHE A 411 -1.60 -7.86 -21.92
CA PHE A 411 -0.75 -8.63 -22.83
C PHE A 411 -1.25 -8.63 -24.28
N GLN A 412 -2.53 -8.34 -24.53
CA GLN A 412 -3.07 -8.11 -25.87
C GLN A 412 -2.60 -6.76 -26.42
N PHE A 413 -2.81 -5.67 -25.67
CA PHE A 413 -2.45 -4.32 -26.09
C PHE A 413 -0.93 -4.15 -26.23
N ARG A 414 -0.13 -4.78 -25.37
CA ARG A 414 1.34 -4.85 -25.49
C ARG A 414 1.84 -5.60 -26.73
N LYS A 415 0.99 -6.35 -27.44
CA LYS A 415 1.31 -6.96 -28.76
C LYS A 415 0.88 -6.09 -29.93
N MET A 416 -0.24 -5.37 -29.78
CA MET A 416 -0.79 -4.43 -30.78
C MET A 416 0.02 -3.13 -30.84
N ALA A 417 0.42 -2.62 -29.69
CA ALA A 417 1.35 -1.51 -29.56
C ALA A 417 2.70 -1.83 -30.23
N SER A 418 3.07 -1.06 -31.26
CA SER A 418 4.43 -1.10 -31.84
C SER A 418 5.45 -1.01 -30.73
N ARG A 419 6.35 -2.01 -30.64
CA ARG A 419 7.25 -2.16 -29.48
C ARG A 419 8.09 -0.89 -29.29
N PRO A 420 8.24 -0.37 -28.06
CA PRO A 420 9.20 0.68 -27.80
C PRO A 420 10.61 0.20 -28.19
N THR A 421 11.30 0.98 -29.02
CA THR A 421 12.68 0.74 -29.45
C THR A 421 13.65 1.10 -28.32
N ASN A 422 13.66 0.29 -27.25
CA ASN A 422 14.37 0.52 -25.97
C ASN A 422 14.01 1.82 -25.22
N ASN A 423 13.25 2.74 -25.83
CA ASN A 423 12.91 4.04 -25.28
C ASN A 423 11.62 3.99 -24.44
N PHE A 424 11.66 4.59 -23.26
CA PHE A 424 10.52 4.71 -22.34
C PHE A 424 9.33 5.50 -22.92
N ILE A 425 9.60 6.43 -23.84
CA ILE A 425 8.60 7.19 -24.60
C ILE A 425 8.60 6.74 -26.05
N THR A 426 7.42 6.57 -26.64
CA THR A 426 7.19 6.35 -28.07
C THR A 426 6.42 7.53 -28.65
N THR A 427 6.85 8.04 -29.80
CA THR A 427 6.13 9.09 -30.55
C THR A 427 5.61 8.55 -31.88
N THR A 428 4.46 9.03 -32.34
CA THR A 428 3.88 8.71 -33.65
C THR A 428 3.13 9.92 -34.18
N LEU A 429 3.33 10.27 -35.45
CA LEU A 429 2.55 11.32 -36.11
C LEU A 429 1.31 10.74 -36.79
N THR A 430 0.23 11.52 -36.82
CA THR A 430 -0.92 11.24 -37.69
C THR A 430 -0.56 11.48 -39.16
N PRO A 431 -1.23 10.81 -40.13
CA PRO A 431 -0.95 10.97 -41.56
C PRO A 431 -0.92 12.42 -42.08
N ASP A 432 -1.73 13.31 -41.50
CA ASP A 432 -1.79 14.74 -41.83
C ASP A 432 -0.65 15.58 -41.24
N ASN A 433 0.23 14.98 -40.44
CA ASN A 433 1.31 15.62 -39.69
C ASN A 433 0.86 16.82 -38.83
N LYS A 434 -0.38 16.83 -38.31
CA LYS A 434 -0.88 17.88 -37.38
C LYS A 434 -0.93 17.45 -35.93
N THR A 435 -1.00 16.14 -35.68
CA THR A 435 -1.17 15.56 -34.35
C THR A 435 -0.03 14.63 -33.99
N LEU A 436 0.56 14.86 -32.81
CA LEU A 436 1.54 13.97 -32.20
C LEU A 436 0.87 13.06 -31.16
N ILE A 437 1.01 11.75 -31.32
CA ILE A 437 0.64 10.75 -30.34
C ILE A 437 1.89 10.42 -29.52
N VAL A 438 1.83 10.56 -28.19
CA VAL A 438 2.96 10.32 -27.27
C VAL A 438 2.55 9.28 -26.23
N ARG A 439 3.19 8.10 -26.28
CA ARG A 439 2.92 6.97 -25.37
C ARG A 439 4.07 6.75 -24.40
N PHE A 440 3.72 6.47 -23.16
CA PHE A 440 4.63 5.98 -22.12
C PHE A 440 3.83 5.12 -21.12
N ASP A 441 4.40 4.01 -20.65
CA ASP A 441 3.63 2.97 -19.94
C ASP A 441 3.51 3.24 -18.41
N ALA A 442 4.20 4.24 -17.86
CA ALA A 442 4.19 4.58 -16.43
C ALA A 442 4.40 6.09 -16.15
N LEU A 443 3.83 6.59 -15.05
CA LEU A 443 3.99 7.95 -14.54
C LEU A 443 5.17 8.02 -13.57
N ILE A 444 6.35 8.44 -14.04
CA ILE A 444 7.57 8.59 -13.22
C ILE A 444 7.77 10.04 -12.74
N ASN A 445 8.40 10.24 -11.57
CA ASN A 445 8.80 11.58 -11.12
C ASN A 445 9.71 12.23 -12.16
N GLY A 446 9.51 13.52 -12.46
CA GLY A 446 10.29 14.20 -13.50
C GLY A 446 9.91 13.81 -14.93
N ILE A 447 8.77 13.12 -15.16
CA ILE A 447 8.24 12.79 -16.52
C ILE A 447 8.22 14.01 -17.46
N THR A 448 8.03 15.20 -16.89
CA THR A 448 8.02 16.46 -17.63
C THR A 448 9.37 16.84 -18.24
N ASP A 449 10.50 16.41 -17.66
CA ASP A 449 11.84 16.64 -18.25
C ASP A 449 12.08 15.80 -19.49
N TYR A 450 11.58 14.56 -19.51
CA TYR A 450 11.69 13.68 -20.68
C TYR A 450 10.76 14.12 -21.81
N LEU A 451 9.56 14.61 -21.48
CA LEU A 451 8.55 15.01 -22.45
C LEU A 451 8.75 16.43 -23.00
N SER A 452 9.32 17.38 -22.23
CA SER A 452 9.45 18.77 -22.70
C SER A 452 10.23 18.90 -24.01
N PRO A 453 11.46 18.36 -24.17
CA PRO A 453 12.24 18.53 -25.39
C PRO A 453 11.56 17.94 -26.62
N ILE A 454 10.89 16.79 -26.45
CA ILE A 454 10.10 16.12 -27.49
C ILE A 454 8.95 17.04 -27.93
N LEU A 455 8.18 17.55 -26.99
CA LEU A 455 7.06 18.45 -27.29
C LEU A 455 7.54 19.75 -27.95
N ASP A 456 8.69 20.30 -27.53
CA ASP A 456 9.25 21.52 -28.10
C ASP A 456 9.81 21.30 -29.53
N GLU A 457 10.45 20.15 -29.80
CA GLU A 457 10.86 19.74 -31.15
C GLU A 457 9.66 19.67 -32.10
N TYR A 458 8.63 18.89 -31.74
CA TYR A 458 7.43 18.76 -32.56
C TYR A 458 6.65 20.08 -32.69
N LYS A 459 6.71 20.98 -31.69
CA LYS A 459 6.15 22.32 -31.83
C LYS A 459 6.83 23.12 -32.93
N SER A 460 8.16 23.06 -33.04
CA SER A 460 8.91 23.75 -34.09
C SER A 460 8.60 23.21 -35.49
N ARG A 461 8.18 21.93 -35.59
CA ARG A 461 7.75 21.25 -36.82
C ARG A 461 6.28 21.52 -37.22
N GLY A 462 5.61 22.46 -36.55
CA GLY A 462 4.24 22.87 -36.89
C GLY A 462 3.11 22.03 -36.26
N ILE A 463 3.41 21.09 -35.36
CA ILE A 463 2.38 20.29 -34.68
C ILE A 463 1.47 21.18 -33.82
N THR A 464 0.16 20.95 -33.90
CA THR A 464 -0.88 21.72 -33.20
C THR A 464 -1.59 20.93 -32.11
N ASN A 465 -1.74 19.61 -32.31
CA ASN A 465 -2.43 18.72 -31.38
C ASN A 465 -1.48 17.70 -30.74
N VAL A 466 -1.76 17.31 -29.50
CA VAL A 466 -1.05 16.21 -28.81
C VAL A 466 -2.06 15.25 -28.19
N VAL A 467 -1.94 13.97 -28.51
CA VAL A 467 -2.63 12.88 -27.82
C VAL A 467 -1.66 12.27 -26.81
N LEU A 468 -1.94 12.40 -25.53
CA LEU A 468 -1.28 11.60 -24.50
C LEU A 468 -1.88 10.20 -24.55
N ASP A 469 -1.08 9.24 -25.00
CA ASP A 469 -1.50 7.85 -25.15
C ASP A 469 -1.30 7.09 -23.83
N PHE A 470 -2.41 6.93 -23.11
CA PHE A 470 -2.51 6.16 -21.87
C PHE A 470 -3.10 4.76 -22.13
N SER A 471 -3.13 4.28 -23.39
CA SER A 471 -3.64 2.96 -23.75
C SER A 471 -2.94 1.82 -23.02
N ASN A 472 -1.68 2.02 -22.60
CA ASN A 472 -0.87 1.09 -21.81
C ASN A 472 -0.47 1.62 -20.41
N MET A 473 -1.12 2.68 -19.90
CA MET A 473 -0.74 3.35 -18.66
C MET A 473 -1.10 2.54 -17.40
N LEU A 474 -0.09 1.94 -16.75
CA LEU A 474 -0.26 1.16 -15.51
C LEU A 474 -0.37 2.02 -14.23
N GLY A 475 -0.20 3.34 -14.35
CA GLY A 475 -0.15 4.29 -13.24
C GLY A 475 1.27 4.67 -12.86
N GLY A 476 1.50 5.00 -11.58
CA GLY A 476 2.80 5.46 -11.09
C GLY A 476 2.66 6.55 -10.03
N SER A 477 3.56 7.52 -10.01
CA SER A 477 3.61 8.59 -9.03
C SER A 477 2.42 9.57 -9.13
N LEU A 478 1.93 10.01 -7.97
CA LEU A 478 0.97 11.10 -7.83
C LEU A 478 1.59 12.47 -8.20
N TYR A 479 2.88 12.66 -7.90
CA TYR A 479 3.58 13.90 -8.23
C TYR A 479 3.73 14.05 -9.75
N ALA A 480 4.03 12.96 -10.47
CA ALA A 480 4.04 12.93 -11.92
C ALA A 480 2.69 13.32 -12.56
N VAL A 481 1.54 13.00 -11.93
CA VAL A 481 0.22 13.46 -12.38
C VAL A 481 0.10 14.98 -12.29
N PHE A 482 0.50 15.58 -11.16
CA PHE A 482 0.38 17.02 -10.95
C PHE A 482 1.41 17.83 -11.76
N GLU A 483 2.61 17.30 -11.95
CA GLU A 483 3.63 17.86 -12.84
C GLU A 483 3.13 17.91 -14.29
N LEU A 484 2.60 16.79 -14.79
CA LEU A 484 2.15 16.64 -16.17
C LEU A 484 0.86 17.43 -16.45
N MET A 485 -0.03 17.62 -15.45
CA MET A 485 -1.16 18.56 -15.56
C MET A 485 -0.71 19.98 -15.96
N GLY A 486 0.47 20.41 -15.51
CA GLY A 486 1.01 21.73 -15.85
C GLY A 486 1.22 21.94 -17.35
N PHE A 487 1.52 20.89 -18.13
CA PHE A 487 1.60 21.00 -19.59
C PHE A 487 0.25 21.31 -20.25
N LEU A 488 -0.85 20.83 -19.67
CA LEU A 488 -2.19 21.01 -20.22
C LEU A 488 -2.84 22.32 -19.73
N THR A 489 -2.56 22.74 -18.50
CA THR A 489 -3.17 23.91 -17.87
C THR A 489 -2.21 24.69 -16.96
N ASN A 490 -2.27 26.02 -17.06
CA ASN A 490 -1.67 26.94 -16.08
C ASN A 490 -2.65 27.32 -14.96
N LYS A 491 -3.95 27.05 -15.13
CA LYS A 491 -4.96 27.23 -14.08
C LYS A 491 -4.84 26.12 -13.04
N SER A 492 -5.09 26.46 -11.78
CA SER A 492 -5.23 25.49 -10.70
C SER A 492 -6.37 24.50 -11.00
N PHE A 493 -6.20 23.25 -10.59
CA PHE A 493 -7.17 22.18 -10.76
C PHE A 493 -7.50 21.54 -9.41
N HIS A 494 -8.60 20.79 -9.35
CA HIS A 494 -9.03 20.10 -8.14
C HIS A 494 -8.99 18.58 -8.30
N TYR A 495 -8.67 17.87 -7.23
CA TYR A 495 -9.01 16.46 -7.07
C TYR A 495 -9.73 16.26 -5.73
N LYS A 496 -10.40 15.12 -5.57
CA LYS A 496 -11.20 14.81 -4.39
C LYS A 496 -10.84 13.45 -3.83
N LEU A 497 -10.96 13.32 -2.52
CA LEU A 497 -10.88 12.06 -1.79
C LEU A 497 -12.17 11.86 -0.99
N ILE A 498 -12.55 10.61 -0.78
CA ILE A 498 -13.49 10.16 0.23
C ILE A 498 -12.76 9.24 1.20
N ASN A 499 -13.17 9.25 2.47
CA ASN A 499 -12.71 8.31 3.47
C ASN A 499 -13.86 7.38 3.89
N PRO A 500 -13.89 6.10 3.46
CA PRO A 500 -14.95 5.14 3.81
C PRO A 500 -14.97 4.68 5.28
N GLN A 501 -14.05 5.15 6.12
CA GLN A 501 -14.03 4.87 7.56
C GLN A 501 -14.62 6.02 8.38
N SER A 502 -14.27 7.27 8.08
CA SER A 502 -14.85 8.45 8.76
C SER A 502 -16.05 9.07 8.03
N GLY A 503 -16.33 8.66 6.79
CA GLY A 503 -17.29 9.34 5.91
C GLY A 503 -16.82 10.69 5.37
N SER A 504 -15.60 11.13 5.72
CA SER A 504 -15.11 12.46 5.38
C SER A 504 -14.82 12.62 3.90
N LYS A 505 -14.94 13.86 3.42
CA LYS A 505 -14.80 14.26 2.03
C LYS A 505 -13.77 15.37 1.93
N LYS A 506 -12.72 15.14 1.14
CA LYS A 506 -11.60 16.07 0.96
C LYS A 506 -11.63 16.68 -0.43
N VAL A 507 -11.44 17.99 -0.54
CA VAL A 507 -11.23 18.69 -1.82
C VAL A 507 -9.86 19.36 -1.78
N MET A 508 -8.99 18.95 -2.70
CA MET A 508 -7.62 19.44 -2.82
C MET A 508 -7.53 20.33 -4.05
N LYS A 509 -7.03 21.56 -3.89
CA LYS A 509 -6.75 22.50 -4.98
C LYS A 509 -5.25 22.56 -5.24
N ILE A 510 -4.82 22.20 -6.43
CA ILE A 510 -3.41 22.14 -6.84
C ILE A 510 -3.12 23.21 -7.89
N GLN A 511 -2.04 23.96 -7.69
CA GLN A 511 -1.49 24.85 -8.71
C GLN A 511 -0.23 24.21 -9.31
N PRO A 512 -0.21 23.89 -10.61
CA PRO A 512 1.02 23.46 -11.27
C PRO A 512 2.02 24.63 -11.37
N LYS A 513 3.32 24.32 -11.25
CA LYS A 513 4.44 25.22 -11.58
C LYS A 513 5.05 24.90 -12.95
N THR A 514 4.86 23.68 -13.49
CA THR A 514 5.30 23.33 -14.84
C THR A 514 4.64 24.23 -15.88
N PHE A 515 5.40 24.70 -16.87
CA PHE A 515 4.88 25.57 -17.94
C PHE A 515 3.88 24.84 -18.86
N LYS A 516 2.74 25.49 -19.13
CA LYS A 516 1.77 25.04 -20.13
C LYS A 516 2.38 25.02 -21.52
N LYS A 517 2.19 23.91 -22.25
CA LYS A 517 2.64 23.75 -23.63
C LYS A 517 1.55 24.21 -24.61
N GLY A 518 1.97 24.81 -25.72
CA GLY A 518 1.10 25.44 -26.74
C GLY A 518 0.41 24.46 -27.69
N PHE A 519 -0.25 23.43 -27.15
CA PHE A 519 -0.96 22.40 -27.92
C PHE A 519 -2.43 22.28 -27.49
N LYS A 520 -3.24 21.76 -28.41
CA LYS A 520 -4.53 21.17 -28.08
C LYS A 520 -4.31 19.74 -27.60
N PHE A 521 -4.56 19.49 -26.32
CA PHE A 521 -4.35 18.16 -25.72
C PHE A 521 -5.60 17.29 -25.76
N PHE A 522 -5.37 16.01 -26.00
CA PHE A 522 -6.32 14.90 -25.85
C PHE A 522 -5.69 13.82 -24.97
N LEU A 523 -6.52 13.02 -24.31
CA LEU A 523 -6.08 11.86 -23.54
C LEU A 523 -6.73 10.59 -24.10
N LEU A 524 -5.94 9.63 -24.55
CA LEU A 524 -6.41 8.33 -25.04
C LEU A 524 -6.39 7.31 -23.90
N THR A 525 -7.55 6.82 -23.47
CA THR A 525 -7.69 5.82 -22.39
C THR A 525 -8.16 4.46 -22.91
N SER A 526 -7.87 3.41 -22.15
CA SER A 526 -8.25 2.02 -22.47
C SER A 526 -8.66 1.26 -21.19
N PRO A 527 -9.21 0.03 -21.29
CA PRO A 527 -9.55 -0.78 -20.12
C PRO A 527 -8.35 -1.37 -19.37
N ILE A 528 -7.13 -0.85 -19.61
CA ILE A 528 -5.96 -1.06 -18.76
C ILE A 528 -5.36 0.25 -18.22
N THR A 529 -5.88 1.43 -18.58
CA THR A 529 -5.49 2.70 -17.94
C THR A 529 -5.85 2.64 -16.45
N TYR A 530 -4.87 2.63 -15.55
CA TYR A 530 -5.08 2.26 -14.14
C TYR A 530 -4.41 3.21 -13.14
N SER A 531 -4.87 3.17 -11.87
CA SER A 531 -4.24 3.84 -10.73
C SER A 531 -4.05 5.34 -11.00
N SER A 532 -2.84 5.89 -10.85
CA SER A 532 -2.54 7.31 -11.14
C SER A 532 -2.86 7.74 -12.59
N GLY A 533 -2.93 6.82 -13.55
CA GLY A 533 -3.42 7.10 -14.91
C GLY A 533 -4.95 7.26 -14.98
N ASN A 534 -5.68 6.48 -14.18
CA ASN A 534 -7.13 6.64 -13.99
C ASN A 534 -7.45 7.94 -13.21
N LEU A 535 -6.64 8.28 -12.19
CA LEU A 535 -6.72 9.59 -11.52
C LEU A 535 -6.49 10.75 -12.50
N PHE A 536 -5.45 10.67 -13.34
CA PHE A 536 -5.13 11.69 -14.34
C PHE A 536 -6.34 11.91 -15.27
N ALA A 537 -6.95 10.84 -15.77
CA ALA A 537 -8.18 10.90 -16.55
C ALA A 537 -9.33 11.56 -15.75
N GLY A 538 -9.48 11.22 -14.47
CA GLY A 538 -10.48 11.82 -13.58
C GLY A 538 -10.31 13.33 -13.44
N ILE A 539 -9.09 13.78 -13.13
CA ILE A 539 -8.73 15.20 -13.00
C ILE A 539 -8.97 15.93 -14.33
N VAL A 540 -8.56 15.36 -15.46
CA VAL A 540 -8.79 15.94 -16.80
C VAL A 540 -10.28 16.16 -17.07
N LYS A 541 -11.10 15.12 -16.85
CA LYS A 541 -12.55 15.14 -17.10
C LYS A 541 -13.27 16.12 -16.18
N ASP A 542 -13.00 16.04 -14.88
CA ASP A 542 -13.65 16.90 -13.90
C ASP A 542 -13.24 18.37 -14.09
N ASN A 543 -11.97 18.68 -14.29
CA ASN A 543 -11.55 20.07 -14.46
C ASN A 543 -11.79 20.60 -15.89
N LYS A 544 -12.37 19.78 -16.79
CA LYS A 544 -12.61 20.11 -18.21
C LYS A 544 -11.35 20.60 -18.94
N ILE A 545 -10.21 19.96 -18.65
CA ILE A 545 -8.88 20.39 -19.12
C ILE A 545 -8.63 20.01 -20.59
N ALA A 546 -9.03 18.79 -20.96
CA ALA A 546 -8.85 18.20 -22.28
C ALA A 546 -9.99 17.19 -22.55
N LYS A 547 -10.14 16.77 -23.81
CA LYS A 547 -11.07 15.70 -24.18
C LYS A 547 -10.44 14.33 -23.96
N ILE A 548 -11.20 13.41 -23.38
CA ILE A 548 -10.82 12.01 -23.24
C ILE A 548 -11.44 11.19 -24.37
N ILE A 549 -10.64 10.40 -25.06
CA ILE A 549 -11.02 9.55 -26.18
C ILE A 549 -10.63 8.10 -25.90
N GLY A 550 -11.24 7.12 -26.57
CA GLY A 550 -10.90 5.71 -26.41
C GLY A 550 -11.97 4.92 -25.67
N PHE A 551 -11.58 4.16 -24.66
CA PHE A 551 -12.47 3.33 -23.85
C PHE A 551 -12.35 3.66 -22.36
N LYS A 552 -13.32 3.19 -21.56
CA LYS A 552 -13.33 3.34 -20.11
C LYS A 552 -12.05 2.78 -19.47
N ALA A 553 -11.47 3.54 -18.56
CA ALA A 553 -10.30 3.15 -17.75
C ALA A 553 -10.59 1.92 -16.87
N ALA A 554 -9.52 1.24 -16.41
CA ALA A 554 -9.59 0.06 -15.53
C ALA A 554 -9.97 0.39 -14.07
N GLY A 555 -9.80 1.65 -13.66
CA GLY A 555 -10.05 2.08 -12.30
C GLY A 555 -8.81 2.13 -11.41
N GLY A 556 -8.95 1.73 -10.15
CA GLY A 556 -7.95 1.99 -9.12
C GLY A 556 -8.06 3.42 -8.61
N ALA A 557 -8.47 3.58 -7.35
CA ALA A 557 -8.69 4.88 -6.73
C ALA A 557 -8.03 5.05 -5.35
N SER A 558 -7.53 3.99 -4.72
CA SER A 558 -7.04 4.08 -3.35
C SER A 558 -5.57 4.47 -3.28
N TYR A 559 -5.16 5.20 -2.24
CA TYR A 559 -3.76 5.23 -1.84
C TYR A 559 -3.34 3.81 -1.42
N LEU A 560 -2.18 3.37 -1.89
CA LEU A 560 -1.57 2.12 -1.45
C LEU A 560 -0.98 2.30 -0.05
N LYS A 561 -1.39 1.46 0.89
CA LYS A 561 -0.76 1.34 2.22
C LYS A 561 -0.41 -0.11 2.50
N MET A 562 0.30 -0.33 3.60
CA MET A 562 0.78 -1.65 4.00
C MET A 562 0.07 -2.18 5.23
N SER A 563 0.03 -3.50 5.36
CA SER A 563 -0.25 -4.17 6.62
C SER A 563 0.71 -5.33 6.81
N VAL A 564 1.26 -5.44 8.02
CA VAL A 564 2.02 -6.61 8.48
C VAL A 564 1.05 -7.47 9.28
N LEU A 565 0.70 -8.63 8.72
CA LEU A 565 -0.27 -9.53 9.32
C LEU A 565 0.34 -10.30 10.50
N PRO A 566 -0.45 -10.74 11.50
CA PRO A 566 0.02 -11.50 12.65
C PRO A 566 0.90 -12.73 12.37
N THR A 567 0.77 -13.39 11.22
CA THR A 567 1.62 -14.55 10.83
C THR A 567 2.79 -14.18 9.91
N GLY A 568 3.07 -12.89 9.78
CA GLY A 568 4.21 -12.33 9.06
C GLY A 568 3.99 -12.01 7.59
N ASN A 569 2.85 -12.39 7.01
CA ASN A 569 2.56 -11.98 5.64
C ASN A 569 2.53 -10.44 5.58
N ILE A 570 3.19 -9.88 4.58
CA ILE A 570 3.10 -8.45 4.29
C ILE A 570 2.18 -8.28 3.10
N ILE A 571 1.16 -7.43 3.25
CA ILE A 571 0.25 -7.08 2.16
C ILE A 571 0.33 -5.59 1.86
N VAL A 572 0.08 -5.25 0.60
CA VAL A 572 -0.36 -3.92 0.21
C VAL A 572 -1.87 -3.94 0.06
N LEU A 573 -2.53 -2.90 0.54
CA LEU A 573 -3.97 -2.73 0.50
C LEU A 573 -4.37 -1.37 -0.10
N SER A 574 -5.54 -1.37 -0.74
CA SER A 574 -6.35 -0.18 -1.00
C SER A 574 -6.79 0.45 0.33
N SER A 575 -6.16 1.55 0.74
CA SER A 575 -6.49 2.24 1.99
C SER A 575 -7.77 3.06 1.92
N ASN A 576 -8.21 3.62 3.06
CA ASN A 576 -9.36 4.53 3.12
C ASN A 576 -9.18 5.84 2.35
N ASN A 577 -7.97 6.23 1.93
CA ASN A 577 -7.78 7.45 1.15
C ASN A 577 -8.13 7.17 -0.33
N VAL A 578 -9.41 7.30 -0.69
CA VAL A 578 -9.98 6.88 -1.99
C VAL A 578 -10.31 8.08 -2.89
N PHE A 579 -9.70 8.17 -4.07
CA PHE A 579 -9.97 9.19 -5.07
C PHE A 579 -11.40 9.13 -5.60
N ALA A 580 -12.02 10.29 -5.77
CA ALA A 580 -13.41 10.40 -6.18
C ALA A 580 -13.64 11.51 -7.20
N ASN A 581 -14.74 11.39 -7.94
CA ASN A 581 -15.19 12.38 -8.91
C ASN A 581 -15.82 13.63 -8.22
N LYS A 582 -16.25 14.59 -9.03
CA LYS A 582 -16.99 15.79 -8.61
C LYS A 582 -18.16 15.56 -7.65
N LYS A 583 -18.89 14.45 -7.78
CA LYS A 583 -20.04 14.08 -6.94
C LYS A 583 -19.62 13.31 -5.68
N PHE A 584 -18.33 13.01 -5.53
CA PHE A 584 -17.75 12.13 -4.52
C PHE A 584 -18.07 10.63 -4.73
N ASP A 585 -18.35 10.21 -5.97
CA ASP A 585 -18.34 8.78 -6.32
C ASP A 585 -16.89 8.32 -6.56
N SER A 586 -16.51 7.16 -6.01
CA SER A 586 -15.15 6.61 -6.17
C SER A 586 -14.77 6.35 -7.63
N TYR A 587 -13.53 6.67 -7.99
CA TYR A 587 -12.94 6.34 -9.29
C TYR A 587 -12.55 4.86 -9.44
N GLU A 588 -12.80 4.02 -8.43
CA GLU A 588 -12.32 2.64 -8.38
C GLU A 588 -12.75 1.80 -9.58
N ASN A 589 -13.92 2.08 -10.15
CA ASN A 589 -14.47 1.35 -11.30
C ASN A 589 -14.15 1.97 -12.66
N GLY A 590 -13.26 2.96 -12.74
CA GLY A 590 -12.76 3.54 -13.98
C GLY A 590 -13.48 4.78 -14.48
N VAL A 591 -12.72 5.76 -14.95
CA VAL A 591 -13.19 6.95 -15.67
C VAL A 591 -13.67 6.59 -17.08
N THR A 592 -14.84 7.09 -17.48
CA THR A 592 -15.33 6.97 -18.87
C THR A 592 -14.72 8.06 -19.77
N PRO A 593 -14.47 7.77 -21.06
CA PRO A 593 -14.06 8.79 -22.02
C PRO A 593 -15.18 9.81 -22.25
N ASP A 594 -14.87 10.92 -22.91
CA ASP A 594 -15.86 11.86 -23.45
C ASP A 594 -16.32 11.44 -24.86
N ILE A 595 -15.46 10.73 -25.59
CA ILE A 595 -15.73 10.14 -26.91
C ILE A 595 -15.36 8.66 -26.84
N GLU A 596 -16.35 7.78 -26.74
CA GLU A 596 -16.13 6.34 -26.74
C GLU A 596 -15.85 5.83 -28.15
N PHE A 597 -14.83 4.97 -28.28
CA PHE A 597 -14.46 4.33 -29.55
C PHE A 597 -15.45 3.23 -29.93
N PRO A 598 -15.59 2.92 -31.24
CA PRO A 598 -16.62 2.03 -31.72
C PRO A 598 -16.47 0.59 -31.20
N LYS A 599 -17.60 -0.10 -31.20
CA LYS A 599 -17.69 -1.55 -30.96
C LYS A 599 -17.71 -2.30 -32.29
N ASN A 600 -17.28 -3.56 -32.24
CA ASN A 600 -17.46 -4.53 -33.30
C ASN A 600 -18.93 -4.97 -33.37
N ASN A 601 -19.30 -5.67 -34.46
CA ASN A 601 -20.66 -6.14 -34.69
C ASN A 601 -21.19 -7.12 -33.62
N ASP A 602 -20.29 -7.80 -32.89
CA ASP A 602 -20.60 -8.69 -31.77
C ASP A 602 -20.79 -7.94 -30.42
N GLY A 603 -20.72 -6.61 -30.43
CA GLY A 603 -20.80 -5.76 -29.24
C GLY A 603 -19.51 -5.69 -28.41
N SER A 604 -18.43 -6.38 -28.82
CA SER A 604 -17.11 -6.23 -28.21
C SER A 604 -16.47 -4.89 -28.58
N ASN A 605 -15.55 -4.39 -27.75
CA ASN A 605 -14.84 -3.14 -28.03
C ASN A 605 -13.81 -3.35 -29.16
N ASN A 606 -13.79 -2.46 -30.16
CA ASN A 606 -12.77 -2.51 -31.22
C ASN A 606 -11.45 -1.89 -30.70
N TYR A 607 -10.64 -2.71 -30.02
CA TYR A 607 -9.37 -2.26 -29.44
C TYR A 607 -8.29 -1.90 -30.46
N GLU A 608 -8.41 -2.32 -31.73
CA GLU A 608 -7.45 -1.94 -32.76
C GLU A 608 -7.46 -0.43 -33.00
N LYS A 609 -8.60 0.23 -32.78
CA LYS A 609 -8.73 1.69 -32.87
C LYS A 609 -7.91 2.48 -31.85
N LEU A 610 -7.39 1.84 -30.79
CA LEU A 610 -6.40 2.45 -29.89
C LEU A 610 -5.04 2.68 -30.57
N PHE A 611 -4.75 1.96 -31.67
CA PHE A 611 -3.44 1.95 -32.34
C PHE A 611 -3.52 2.41 -33.80
N ASP A 612 -4.69 2.84 -34.25
CA ASP A 612 -4.97 3.34 -35.59
C ASP A 612 -4.81 4.88 -35.62
N ALA A 613 -3.64 5.34 -36.08
CA ALA A 613 -3.31 6.76 -36.12
C ALA A 613 -4.23 7.57 -37.05
N SER A 614 -4.74 6.97 -38.13
CA SER A 614 -5.70 7.61 -39.05
C SER A 614 -7.05 7.80 -38.38
N PHE A 615 -7.54 6.78 -37.65
CA PHE A 615 -8.77 6.90 -36.88
C PHE A 615 -8.66 7.93 -35.74
N ILE A 616 -7.53 7.93 -35.01
CA ILE A 616 -7.27 8.92 -33.96
C ILE A 616 -7.25 10.35 -34.54
N GLN A 617 -6.61 10.53 -35.70
CA GLN A 617 -6.62 11.80 -36.46
C GLN A 617 -8.04 12.27 -36.76
N ASP A 618 -8.91 11.40 -37.28
CA ASP A 618 -10.29 11.76 -37.63
C ASP A 618 -11.13 12.17 -36.42
N ILE A 619 -10.89 11.58 -35.25
CA ILE A 619 -11.54 11.99 -33.99
C ILE A 619 -10.99 13.34 -33.51
N VAL A 620 -9.67 13.52 -33.56
CA VAL A 620 -8.98 14.76 -33.14
C VAL A 620 -9.33 15.95 -34.05
N ASN A 621 -9.43 15.76 -35.36
CA ASN A 621 -9.75 16.84 -36.30
C ASN A 621 -11.23 17.27 -36.25
N LYS A 622 -12.12 16.46 -35.66
CA LYS A 622 -13.56 16.77 -35.48
C LYS A 622 -13.90 17.47 -34.16
N ASN A 623 -12.95 17.56 -33.21
CA ASN A 623 -13.18 18.02 -31.83
C ASN A 623 -12.14 19.04 -31.39
#